data_AF-A0A3B9LSE5-F1
#
_entry.id   AF-A0A3B9LSE5-F1
#
_cell.length_a   1.000
_cell.length_b   1.000
_cell.length_c   1.000
_cell.angle_alpha   90.00
_cell.angle_beta   90.00
_cell.angle_gamma   90.00
#
_symmetry.space_group_name_H-M   'P 1'
#
loop_
_entity.id
_entity.type
_entity.pdbx_description
1 polymer ?
#
loop_
_entity_poly.entity_id
_entity_poly.type
_entity_poly.pdbx_seq_one_letter_code
_entity_poly.pdbx_strand_id
1 'polypeptide(L)'
;MFTVAAQPTGPAQSLKAERTYLLNVIGTVTGGELRLEWTYSENIHREETVGRLARSYIDELRELIAQSRTGDKASYSPSDFPRAKLSQEELNKVLAKLRG
;
A
#
# COMPACT_ATOMS: atom_id res chain seq x y z
N MET A 1 -2.59 -26.51 3.49
CA MET A 1 -2.56 -25.25 2.72
C MET A 1 -3.87 -24.53 2.98
N PHE A 2 -3.85 -23.26 3.39
CA PHE A 2 -5.07 -22.46 3.58
C PHE A 2 -5.38 -21.72 2.27
N THR A 3 -6.65 -21.73 1.86
CA THR A 3 -7.13 -21.01 0.67
C THR A 3 -8.16 -19.99 1.08
N VAL A 4 -8.33 -18.92 0.30
CA VAL A 4 -9.43 -17.97 0.51
C VAL A 4 -10.75 -18.72 0.34
N ALA A 5 -11.69 -18.51 1.26
CA ALA A 5 -13.03 -19.06 1.14
C ALA A 5 -13.79 -18.36 0.02
N ALA A 6 -14.55 -19.11 -0.79
CA ALA A 6 -15.33 -18.56 -1.90
C ALA A 6 -16.54 -17.72 -1.44
N GLN A 7 -16.89 -17.78 -0.15
CA GLN A 7 -18.02 -17.06 0.41
C GLN A 7 -17.61 -15.65 0.86
N PRO A 8 -18.51 -14.65 0.74
CA PRO A 8 -18.26 -13.32 1.26
C PRO A 8 -17.96 -13.39 2.75
N THR A 9 -16.87 -12.75 3.18
CA THR A 9 -16.48 -12.64 4.60
C THR A 9 -17.43 -11.76 5.43
N GLY A 10 -18.46 -11.20 4.79
CA GLY A 10 -19.23 -10.10 5.32
C GLY A 10 -18.42 -8.78 5.31
N PRO A 11 -19.04 -7.67 5.67
CA PRO A 11 -18.33 -6.40 5.80
C PRO A 11 -17.32 -6.48 6.96
N ALA A 12 -16.14 -5.90 6.76
CA ALA A 12 -15.09 -5.85 7.79
C ALA A 12 -15.51 -5.08 9.05
N GLN A 13 -16.59 -4.30 8.96
CA GLN A 13 -17.18 -3.56 10.06
C GLN A 13 -18.69 -3.81 10.12
N SER A 14 -19.26 -3.73 11.33
CA SER A 14 -20.70 -3.82 11.53
C SER A 14 -21.41 -2.65 10.85
N LEU A 15 -22.51 -2.92 10.14
CA LEU A 15 -23.40 -1.89 9.58
C LEU A 15 -24.04 -0.99 10.65
N LYS A 16 -24.01 -1.43 11.92
CA LYS A 16 -24.55 -0.70 13.09
C LYS A 16 -23.45 -0.02 13.92
N ALA A 17 -22.18 -0.18 13.56
CA ALA A 17 -21.11 0.49 14.28
C ALA A 17 -21.18 2.00 14.05
N GLU A 18 -21.00 2.79 15.11
CA GLU A 18 -20.77 4.22 14.95
C GLU A 18 -19.44 4.43 14.22
N ARG A 19 -19.51 5.17 13.11
CA ARG A 19 -18.33 5.45 12.30
C ARG A 19 -17.47 6.50 13.00
N THR A 20 -16.25 6.11 13.37
CA THR A 20 -15.25 7.03 13.93
C THR A 20 -14.71 8.01 12.89
N TYR A 21 -14.76 7.65 11.60
CA TYR A 21 -14.19 8.43 10.49
C TYR A 21 -15.22 8.64 9.37
N LEU A 22 -15.15 9.80 8.70
CA LEU A 22 -16.04 10.17 7.58
C LEU A 22 -15.75 9.36 6.30
N LEU A 23 -14.48 9.00 6.11
CA LEU A 23 -13.98 8.19 5.01
C LEU A 23 -12.97 7.19 5.58
N ASN A 24 -13.18 5.90 5.31
CA ASN A 24 -12.28 4.82 5.70
C ASN A 24 -11.72 4.15 4.45
N VAL A 25 -10.41 3.93 4.41
CA VAL A 25 -9.69 3.34 3.27
C VAL A 25 -8.85 2.17 3.77
N ILE A 26 -9.17 0.97 3.31
CA ILE A 26 -8.45 -0.26 3.69
C ILE A 26 -7.77 -0.83 2.46
N GLY A 27 -6.46 -1.10 2.57
CA GLY A 27 -5.68 -1.75 1.51
C GLY A 27 -5.33 -3.19 1.86
N THR A 28 -5.47 -4.10 0.90
CA THR A 28 -5.07 -5.51 1.05
C THR A 28 -4.46 -6.03 -0.24
N VAL A 29 -3.39 -6.81 -0.15
CA VAL A 29 -2.80 -7.50 -1.30
C VAL A 29 -3.23 -8.95 -1.29
N THR A 30 -3.96 -9.38 -2.30
CA THR A 30 -4.44 -10.76 -2.45
C THR A 30 -4.19 -11.23 -3.88
N GLY A 31 -3.61 -12.42 -4.06
CA GLY A 31 -3.28 -12.92 -5.40
C GLY A 31 -2.24 -12.09 -6.16
N GLY A 32 -1.44 -11.29 -5.46
CA GLY A 32 -0.47 -10.37 -6.07
C GLY A 32 -1.05 -9.03 -6.51
N GLU A 33 -2.34 -8.78 -6.28
CA GLU A 33 -3.02 -7.54 -6.63
C GLU A 33 -3.38 -6.72 -5.40
N LEU A 34 -3.13 -5.42 -5.45
CA LEU A 34 -3.60 -4.47 -4.44
C LEU A 34 -5.09 -4.19 -4.65
N ARG A 35 -5.88 -4.42 -3.60
CA ARG A 35 -7.29 -4.04 -3.51
C ARG A 35 -7.44 -2.94 -2.46
N LEU A 36 -8.19 -1.90 -2.80
CA LEU A 36 -8.57 -0.83 -1.89
C LEU A 36 -10.08 -0.84 -1.69
N GLU A 37 -10.51 -0.84 -0.42
CA GLU A 37 -11.90 -0.70 -0.03
C GLU A 37 -12.14 0.70 0.54
N TRP A 38 -13.11 1.42 -0.03
CA TRP A 38 -13.48 2.77 0.38
C TRP A 38 -14.87 2.73 1.02
N THR A 39 -14.93 2.97 2.32
CA THR A 39 -16.19 3.01 3.06
C THR A 39 -16.49 4.45 3.49
N TYR A 40 -17.69 4.93 3.16
CA TYR A 40 -18.15 6.28 3.47
C TYR A 40 -19.65 6.32 3.77
N SER A 41 -20.12 7.48 4.25
CA SER A 41 -21.55 7.76 4.42
C SER A 41 -22.09 8.45 3.17
N GLU A 42 -23.11 7.87 2.53
CA GLU A 42 -23.80 8.48 1.38
C GLU A 42 -24.56 9.76 1.75
N ASN A 43 -24.91 9.93 3.03
CA ASN A 43 -25.51 11.16 3.53
C ASN A 43 -24.54 12.36 3.52
N ILE A 44 -23.24 12.10 3.40
CA ILE A 44 -22.18 13.12 3.46
C ILE A 44 -21.42 13.19 2.14
N HIS A 45 -21.10 12.05 1.55
CA HIS A 45 -20.31 11.97 0.33
C HIS A 45 -21.12 11.37 -0.83
N ARG A 46 -20.98 11.96 -2.00
CA ARG A 46 -21.51 11.40 -3.24
C ARG A 46 -20.55 10.33 -3.75
N GLU A 47 -21.10 9.24 -4.27
CA GLU A 47 -20.33 8.16 -4.89
C GLU A 47 -19.38 8.67 -5.97
N GLU A 48 -19.83 9.61 -6.80
CA GLU A 48 -19.00 10.22 -7.84
C GLU A 48 -17.72 10.86 -7.27
N THR A 49 -17.83 11.56 -6.14
CA THR A 49 -16.70 12.24 -5.50
C THR A 49 -15.69 11.24 -4.97
N VAL A 50 -16.15 10.20 -4.26
CA VAL A 50 -15.27 9.16 -3.72
C VAL A 50 -14.68 8.32 -4.84
N GLY A 51 -15.46 8.03 -5.88
CA GLY A 51 -15.00 7.31 -7.07
C GLY A 51 -13.91 8.06 -7.83
N ARG A 52 -13.99 9.39 -7.96
CA ARG A 52 -12.89 10.20 -8.52
C ARG A 52 -11.64 10.10 -7.65
N LEU A 53 -11.78 10.24 -6.34
CA LEU A 53 -10.66 10.13 -5.39
C LEU A 53 -9.98 8.76 -5.48
N ALA A 54 -10.76 7.68 -5.51
CA ALA A 54 -10.23 6.32 -5.61
C ALA A 54 -9.45 6.10 -6.91
N ARG A 55 -9.92 6.64 -8.04
CA ARG A 55 -9.19 6.59 -9.32
C ARG A 55 -7.89 7.38 -9.27
N SER A 56 -7.95 8.64 -8.82
CA SER A 56 -6.76 9.47 -8.66
C SER A 56 -5.72 8.83 -7.75
N TYR A 57 -6.15 8.21 -6.64
CA TYR A 57 -5.24 7.48 -5.75
C TYR A 57 -4.46 6.38 -6.47
N ILE A 58 -5.12 5.58 -7.30
CA ILE A 58 -4.48 4.50 -8.05
C ILE A 58 -3.53 5.06 -9.12
N ASP A 59 -3.91 6.14 -9.80
CA ASP A 59 -3.07 6.76 -10.82
C ASP A 59 -1.79 7.35 -10.21
N GLU A 60 -1.91 8.09 -9.11
CA GLU A 60 -0.76 8.61 -8.34
C GLU A 60 0.13 7.47 -7.81
N LEU A 61 -0.46 6.40 -7.27
CA LEU A 61 0.30 5.25 -6.79
C LEU A 61 1.09 4.58 -7.93
N ARG A 62 0.50 4.46 -9.12
CA ARG A 62 1.20 3.93 -10.30
C ARG A 62 2.33 4.85 -10.74
N GLU A 63 2.13 6.16 -10.69
CA GLU A 63 3.17 7.13 -11.02
C GLU A 63 4.34 7.03 -10.04
N LEU A 64 4.08 6.99 -8.72
CA LEU A 64 5.10 6.78 -7.70
C LEU A 64 5.88 5.48 -7.93
N ILE A 65 5.18 4.39 -8.28
CA ILE A 65 5.83 3.11 -8.61
C ILE A 65 6.70 3.27 -9.87
N ALA A 66 6.24 3.97 -10.91
CA ALA A 66 7.01 4.18 -12.12
C ALA A 66 8.28 4.99 -11.85
N GLN A 67 8.17 6.09 -11.08
CA GLN A 67 9.30 6.92 -10.67
C GLN A 67 10.32 6.12 -9.83
N SER A 68 9.84 5.23 -8.96
CA SER A 68 10.69 4.36 -8.15
C SER A 68 11.50 3.33 -8.97
N ARG A 69 11.06 3.01 -10.19
CA ARG A 69 11.76 2.08 -11.10
C ARG A 69 12.80 2.78 -11.97
N THR A 70 12.64 4.08 -12.20
CA THR A 70 13.63 4.94 -12.89
C THR A 70 14.73 5.44 -11.97
N GLY A 71 14.50 5.43 -10.65
CA GLY A 71 15.55 5.51 -9.65
C GLY A 71 16.22 4.15 -9.51
N ASP A 72 17.53 4.10 -9.70
CA ASP A 72 18.34 2.89 -9.56
C ASP A 72 17.94 2.05 -8.33
N LYS A 73 17.68 0.75 -8.57
CA LYS A 73 17.56 -0.35 -7.59
C LYS A 73 17.56 0.09 -6.13
N ALA A 74 16.40 0.12 -5.46
CA ALA A 74 16.25 0.17 -3.99
C ALA A 74 17.53 0.63 -3.28
N SER A 75 17.84 1.92 -3.37
CA SER A 75 19.08 2.47 -2.83
C SER A 75 18.96 2.49 -1.32
N TYR A 76 19.27 1.37 -0.69
CA TYR A 76 19.41 1.32 0.76
C TYR A 76 20.46 2.37 1.16
N SER A 77 20.09 3.19 2.13
CA SER A 77 20.98 4.16 2.74
C SER A 77 21.46 3.61 4.09
N PRO A 78 22.67 4.00 4.55
CA PRO A 78 23.10 3.79 5.92
C PRO A 78 22.07 4.17 6.99
N SER A 79 21.20 5.14 6.70
CA SER A 79 20.10 5.55 7.59
C SER A 79 19.05 4.46 7.81
N ASP A 80 18.90 3.52 6.88
CA ASP A 80 18.00 2.36 7.02
C ASP A 80 18.58 1.30 7.96
N PHE A 81 19.91 1.34 8.21
CA PHE A 81 20.64 0.41 9.06
C PHE A 81 21.50 1.13 10.11
N PRO A 82 20.90 1.94 11.01
CA PRO A 82 21.66 2.80 11.93
C PRO A 82 22.55 2.00 12.90
N ARG A 83 22.22 0.74 13.16
CA ARG A 83 23.03 -0.16 14.00
C ARG A 83 24.21 -0.82 13.27
N ALA A 84 24.18 -0.87 11.94
CA ALA A 84 25.23 -1.51 11.16
C ALA A 84 26.49 -0.63 11.05
N LYS A 85 26.37 0.69 11.29
CA LYS A 85 27.47 1.68 11.19
C LYS A 85 28.26 1.57 9.88
N LEU A 86 27.56 1.28 8.78
CA LEU A 86 28.16 1.13 7.46
C LEU A 86 28.18 2.47 6.74
N SER A 87 29.28 2.77 6.07
CA SER A 87 29.32 3.78 5.01
C SER A 87 28.51 3.31 3.80
N GLN A 88 28.10 4.23 2.92
CA GLN A 88 27.41 3.87 1.68
C GLN A 88 28.23 2.89 0.82
N GLU A 89 29.56 2.99 0.84
CA GLU A 89 30.45 2.10 0.10
C GLU A 89 30.45 0.66 0.66
N GLU A 90 30.48 0.51 1.98
CA GLU A 90 30.40 -0.79 2.65
C GLU A 90 29.03 -1.45 2.46
N LEU A 91 27.96 -0.66 2.55
CA LEU A 91 26.60 -1.12 2.26
C LEU A 91 26.48 -1.62 0.82
N ASN A 92 27.04 -0.88 -0.14
CA ASN A 92 27.06 -1.30 -1.55
C ASN A 92 27.84 -2.60 -1.75
N LYS A 93 28.97 -2.81 -1.05
CA LYS A 93 29.74 -4.06 -1.09
C LYS A 93 28.95 -5.26 -0.54
N VAL A 94 28.21 -5.07 0.56
CA VAL A 94 27.34 -6.12 1.12
C VAL A 94 26.19 -6.45 0.16
N LEU A 95 25.54 -5.43 -0.40
CA LEU A 95 24.44 -5.61 -1.36
C LEU A 95 24.89 -6.28 -2.65
N ALA A 96 26.12 -6.03 -3.10
CA ALA A 96 26.70 -6.71 -4.27
C ALA A 96 26.94 -8.21 -3.99
N LYS A 97 27.40 -8.56 -2.78
CA LYS A 97 27.60 -9.96 -2.37
C LYS A 97 26.31 -10.75 -2.17
N LEU A 98 25.22 -10.10 -1.76
CA LEU A 98 23.90 -10.73 -1.60
C LEU A 98 23.16 -10.95 -2.92
N ARG A 99 23.61 -10.28 -4.00
CA ARG A 99 23.01 -10.36 -5.35
C ARG A 99 23.78 -11.28 -6.30
N GLY A 100 24.91 -11.85 -5.88
CA GLY A 100 25.68 -12.86 -6.61
C GLY A 100 25.46 -14.25 -6.03
#